data_AF-A0A8H6I5Q9-F1
#
_entry.id   AF-A0A8H6I5Q9-F1
#
_cell.length_a   1.000
_cell.length_b   1.000
_cell.length_c   1.000
_cell.angle_alpha   90.00
_cell.angle_beta   90.00
_cell.angle_gamma   90.00
#
_symmetry.space_group_name_H-M   'P 1'
#
loop_
_entity.id
_entity.type
_entity.pdbx_description
1 polymer ?
#
loop_
_entity_poly.entity_id
_entity_poly.type
_entity_poly.pdbx_seq_one_letter_code
_entity_poly.pdbx_strand_id
1 'polypeptide(L)'
;MHLICLNLTELLMELWRGTIELGAGDTKEDWDWVVLTGDAWKEHGKFVEHLREFLLSSIERPPRNPEKKINSGYKAQEWLIYIFGYGPALLRGLLPEKYWLNFCKLVAAIRLLSSRTITLAEVLQAHAYLLEFVREFEELYVQRKLSRIHFVRPCVHNLMHLGPETFRIGPQTLFAQWTMERTIGNLGEEIKQHSNPYQNLSQRGVRRAQVNAMFAMMPDLNPSTTKGGTGGSRQGSLHVGGGYILLRPRDSIARPIPGEERDALQVFLVREGFHGVVPKKLVRWGRLELPSSLVVRSAWKEHNRSLDKSKRTSRMITVSECPAPCTLHTSY
;
A
#
# COMPACT_ATOMS: atom_id res chain seq x y z
N MET A 1 13.51 0.78 -3.01
CA MET A 1 12.97 1.83 -2.14
C MET A 1 13.32 3.22 -2.65
N HIS A 2 14.57 3.68 -2.52
CA HIS A 2 14.98 5.04 -2.92
C HIS A 2 14.73 5.36 -4.40
N LEU A 3 15.16 4.46 -5.30
CA LEU A 3 14.99 4.64 -6.74
C LEU A 3 13.54 5.00 -7.12
N ILE A 4 12.59 4.14 -6.74
CA ILE A 4 11.19 4.23 -7.14
C ILE A 4 10.43 5.25 -6.30
N CYS A 5 10.55 5.20 -4.98
CA CYS A 5 9.66 5.93 -4.07
C CYS A 5 10.15 7.33 -3.69
N LEU A 6 11.39 7.70 -4.05
CA LEU A 6 11.96 9.01 -3.72
C LEU A 6 12.46 9.66 -5.01
N ASN A 7 13.55 9.15 -5.59
CA ASN A 7 14.26 9.81 -6.68
C ASN A 7 13.40 9.97 -7.94
N LEU A 8 12.66 8.92 -8.33
CA LEU A 8 11.81 8.96 -9.51
C LEU A 8 10.56 9.81 -9.27
N THR A 9 9.89 9.64 -8.14
CA THR A 9 8.68 10.42 -7.82
C THR A 9 8.97 11.90 -7.65
N GLU A 10 10.14 12.23 -7.08
CA GLU A 10 10.63 13.60 -6.98
C GLU A 10 10.85 14.21 -8.38
N LEU A 11 11.58 13.51 -9.26
CA LEU A 11 11.77 13.95 -10.65
C LEU A 11 10.43 14.20 -11.37
N LEU A 12 9.49 13.25 -11.28
CA LEU A 12 8.18 13.39 -11.91
C LEU A 12 7.39 14.59 -11.36
N MET A 13 7.42 14.81 -10.04
CA MET A 13 6.78 16.00 -9.46
C MET A 13 7.46 17.29 -9.87
N GLU A 14 8.78 17.32 -9.93
CA GLU A 14 9.50 18.50 -10.37
C GLU A 14 9.18 18.86 -11.83
N LEU A 15 9.03 17.86 -12.69
CA LEU A 15 8.59 18.04 -14.07
C LEU A 15 7.16 18.57 -14.12
N TRP A 16 6.19 17.86 -13.54
CA TRP A 16 4.77 18.23 -13.65
C TRP A 16 4.41 19.52 -12.92
N ARG A 17 5.23 19.96 -11.96
CA ARG A 17 5.11 21.26 -11.29
C ARG A 17 5.97 22.35 -11.93
N GLY A 18 6.82 22.00 -12.90
CA GLY A 18 7.76 22.93 -13.52
C GLY A 18 8.78 23.51 -12.53
N THR A 19 9.12 22.78 -11.47
CA THR A 19 10.11 23.22 -10.45
C THR A 19 11.50 22.67 -10.70
N ILE A 20 11.67 21.78 -11.68
CA ILE A 20 13.00 21.35 -12.13
C ILE A 20 13.81 22.56 -12.60
N GLU A 21 15.13 22.51 -12.38
CA GLU A 21 16.06 23.54 -12.81
C GLU A 21 15.98 23.74 -14.33
N LEU A 22 16.11 24.98 -14.76
CA LEU A 22 16.05 25.35 -16.17
C LEU A 22 17.48 25.36 -16.73
N GLY A 23 17.71 24.61 -17.80
CA GLY A 23 19.01 24.60 -18.45
C GLY A 23 19.24 25.88 -19.27
N ALA A 24 20.51 26.17 -19.54
CA ALA A 24 20.90 27.35 -20.31
C ALA A 24 20.22 27.34 -21.70
N GLY A 25 19.49 28.42 -22.01
CA GLY A 25 18.82 28.59 -23.30
C GLY A 25 17.50 27.83 -23.47
N ASP A 26 16.94 27.24 -22.41
CA ASP A 26 15.60 26.65 -22.43
C ASP A 26 14.55 27.64 -21.90
N THR A 27 13.27 27.42 -22.18
CA THR A 27 12.15 28.18 -21.61
C THR A 27 11.07 27.23 -21.11
N LYS A 28 10.33 27.66 -20.08
CA LYS A 28 9.20 26.88 -19.51
C LYS A 28 7.91 27.02 -20.32
N GLU A 29 7.86 27.96 -21.24
CA GLU A 29 6.69 28.23 -22.11
C GLU A 29 6.33 27.00 -22.95
N ASP A 30 7.34 26.22 -23.36
CA ASP A 30 7.18 25.01 -24.15
C ASP A 30 6.82 23.76 -23.32
N TRP A 31 6.73 23.87 -21.99
CA TRP A 31 6.55 22.70 -21.11
C TRP A 31 5.06 22.41 -20.90
N ASP A 32 4.42 21.81 -21.90
CA ASP A 32 3.01 21.41 -21.86
C ASP A 32 2.68 20.31 -20.83
N TRP A 33 3.68 19.69 -20.20
CA TRP A 33 3.52 18.76 -19.08
C TRP A 33 3.42 19.44 -17.71
N VAL A 34 3.61 20.76 -17.62
CA VAL A 34 3.52 21.52 -16.37
C VAL A 34 2.05 21.79 -16.04
N VAL A 35 1.42 20.85 -15.34
CA VAL A 35 -0.03 20.86 -15.08
C VAL A 35 -0.37 20.99 -13.59
N LEU A 36 0.59 20.74 -12.70
CA LEU A 36 0.40 20.80 -11.25
C LEU A 36 0.91 22.12 -10.69
N THR A 37 0.31 23.23 -11.11
CA THR A 37 0.65 24.59 -10.65
C THR A 37 -0.59 25.33 -10.14
N GLY A 38 -0.37 26.44 -9.42
CA GLY A 38 -1.45 27.33 -8.96
C GLY A 38 -2.57 26.61 -8.21
N ASP A 39 -3.82 26.87 -8.59
CA ASP A 39 -5.00 26.27 -7.95
C ASP A 39 -5.20 24.79 -8.31
N ALA A 40 -4.80 24.37 -9.53
CA ALA A 40 -4.84 22.97 -9.92
C ALA A 40 -4.00 22.10 -8.95
N TRP A 41 -2.84 22.60 -8.51
CA TRP A 41 -2.02 21.90 -7.52
C TRP A 41 -2.68 21.82 -6.15
N LYS A 42 -3.29 22.91 -5.69
CA LYS A 42 -4.00 22.95 -4.39
C LYS A 42 -5.19 21.99 -4.39
N GLU A 43 -5.97 21.97 -5.46
CA GLU A 43 -7.12 21.07 -5.62
C GLU A 43 -6.68 19.61 -5.70
N HIS A 44 -5.66 19.32 -6.52
CA HIS A 44 -5.07 17.99 -6.60
C HIS A 44 -4.61 17.51 -5.23
N GLY A 45 -3.93 18.39 -4.47
CA GLY A 45 -3.45 18.07 -3.14
C GLY A 45 -4.57 17.72 -2.15
N LYS A 46 -5.68 18.47 -2.18
CA LYS A 46 -6.90 18.17 -1.38
C LYS A 46 -7.51 16.83 -1.79
N PHE A 47 -7.53 16.52 -3.08
CA PHE A 47 -8.12 15.28 -3.58
C PHE A 47 -7.29 14.05 -3.16
N VAL A 48 -5.96 14.13 -3.23
CA VAL A 48 -5.06 13.08 -2.70
C VAL A 48 -5.30 12.84 -1.21
N GLU A 49 -5.45 13.90 -0.42
CA GLU A 49 -5.73 13.80 1.02
C GLU A 49 -7.11 13.17 1.31
N HIS A 50 -8.12 13.50 0.50
CA HIS A 50 -9.47 12.95 0.62
C HIS A 50 -9.50 11.43 0.37
N LEU A 51 -8.67 10.91 -0.55
CA LEU A 51 -8.61 9.49 -0.85
C LEU A 51 -8.20 8.60 0.34
N ARG A 52 -7.64 9.18 1.39
CA ARG A 52 -7.40 8.49 2.67
C ARG A 52 -8.65 7.80 3.21
N GLU A 53 -9.83 8.37 2.97
CA GLU A 53 -11.10 7.79 3.41
C GLU A 53 -11.35 6.41 2.79
N PHE A 54 -10.85 6.15 1.58
CA PHE A 54 -11.06 4.91 0.87
C PHE A 54 -9.90 3.90 1.02
N LEU A 55 -8.90 4.22 1.85
CA LEU A 55 -7.79 3.31 2.14
C LEU A 55 -8.11 2.33 3.26
N LEU A 56 -7.63 1.11 3.08
CA LEU A 56 -7.66 0.08 4.11
C LEU A 56 -6.95 0.55 5.39
N SER A 57 -7.44 0.10 6.54
CA SER A 57 -6.82 0.42 7.82
C SER A 57 -5.45 -0.25 8.02
N SER A 58 -5.15 -1.31 7.29
CA SER A 58 -3.83 -1.98 7.31
C SER A 58 -2.72 -1.12 6.70
N ILE A 59 -3.06 -0.13 5.88
CA ILE A 59 -2.10 0.80 5.31
C ILE A 59 -1.76 1.84 6.38
N GLU A 60 -0.66 1.67 7.10
CA GLU A 60 -0.33 2.53 8.25
C GLU A 60 -0.27 4.02 7.88
N ARG A 61 0.39 4.35 6.76
CA ARG A 61 0.62 5.74 6.33
C ARG A 61 -0.10 6.03 5.00
N PRO A 62 -1.26 6.71 5.03
CA PRO A 62 -1.95 7.15 3.83
C PRO A 62 -1.28 8.42 3.29
N PRO A 63 -1.33 8.68 1.98
CA PRO A 63 -0.85 9.93 1.39
C PRO A 63 -1.47 11.15 2.08
N ARG A 64 -0.63 12.03 2.61
CA ARG A 64 -1.06 13.37 3.03
C ARG A 64 -1.18 14.29 1.81
N ASN A 65 -1.80 15.45 1.99
CA ASN A 65 -1.85 16.49 0.97
C ASN A 65 -0.43 16.83 0.47
N PRO A 66 -0.07 16.47 -0.78
CA PRO A 66 1.28 16.69 -1.29
C PRO A 66 1.61 18.17 -1.44
N GLU A 67 0.64 19.04 -1.75
CA GLU A 67 0.88 20.49 -1.82
C GLU A 67 1.43 21.05 -0.51
N LYS A 68 0.91 20.58 0.62
CA LYS A 68 1.35 21.03 1.96
C LYS A 68 2.57 20.29 2.51
N LYS A 69 2.82 19.05 2.07
CA LYS A 69 3.71 18.12 2.79
C LYS A 69 4.88 17.56 1.97
N ILE A 70 4.90 17.74 0.66
CA ILE A 70 5.97 17.22 -0.20
C ILE A 70 7.37 17.65 0.26
N ASN A 71 7.52 18.93 0.66
CA ASN A 71 8.79 19.52 1.11
C ASN A 71 9.07 19.35 2.63
N SER A 72 8.21 18.67 3.39
CA SER A 72 8.34 18.52 4.85
C SER A 72 8.36 17.07 5.31
N GLY A 73 9.00 16.20 4.53
CA GLY A 73 9.21 14.80 4.88
C GLY A 73 8.06 13.88 4.45
N TYR A 74 7.64 14.00 3.18
CA TYR A 74 6.77 13.04 2.52
C TYR A 74 7.45 11.67 2.45
N LYS A 75 6.82 10.62 2.97
CA LYS A 75 7.47 9.32 3.16
C LYS A 75 7.33 8.45 1.92
N ALA A 76 8.28 7.53 1.74
CA ALA A 76 8.33 6.61 0.61
C ALA A 76 7.04 5.77 0.43
N GLN A 77 6.36 5.38 1.52
CA GLN A 77 5.05 4.71 1.44
C GLN A 77 3.94 5.62 0.90
N GLU A 78 3.96 6.90 1.27
CA GLU A 78 2.99 7.87 0.77
C GLU A 78 3.19 8.09 -0.73
N TRP A 79 4.45 8.23 -1.17
CA TRP A 79 4.81 8.31 -2.58
C TRP A 79 4.36 7.09 -3.39
N LEU A 80 4.58 5.89 -2.86
CA LEU A 80 4.22 4.65 -3.53
C LEU A 80 2.71 4.60 -3.80
N ILE A 81 1.89 4.92 -2.79
CA ILE A 81 0.43 4.90 -2.91
C ILE A 81 -0.05 6.05 -3.80
N TYR A 82 0.49 7.25 -3.60
CA TYR A 82 0.11 8.42 -4.37
C TYR A 82 0.42 8.23 -5.86
N ILE A 83 1.67 7.99 -6.23
CA ILE A 83 2.09 7.98 -7.64
C ILE A 83 1.70 6.68 -8.33
N PHE A 84 2.01 5.52 -7.74
CA PHE A 84 1.81 4.23 -8.42
C PHE A 84 0.44 3.59 -8.11
N GLY A 85 -0.25 4.05 -7.06
CA GLY A 85 -1.62 3.64 -6.75
C GLY A 85 -2.66 4.56 -7.38
N TYR A 86 -2.62 5.84 -7.02
CA TYR A 86 -3.65 6.81 -7.44
C TYR A 86 -3.31 7.56 -8.73
N GLY A 87 -2.02 7.81 -8.97
CA GLY A 87 -1.53 8.66 -10.06
C GLY A 87 -2.21 8.43 -11.41
N PRO A 88 -2.33 7.18 -11.91
CA PRO A 88 -2.97 6.94 -13.19
C PRO A 88 -4.40 7.48 -13.28
N ALA A 89 -5.19 7.35 -12.20
CA ALA A 89 -6.55 7.87 -12.17
C ALA A 89 -6.56 9.38 -11.94
N LEU A 90 -5.73 9.87 -11.03
CA LEU A 90 -5.71 11.28 -10.61
C LEU A 90 -5.14 12.22 -11.66
N LEU A 91 -4.23 11.74 -12.49
CA LEU A 91 -3.58 12.55 -13.53
C LEU A 91 -4.25 12.41 -14.89
N ARG A 92 -5.24 11.52 -15.01
CA ARG A 92 -6.01 11.37 -16.25
C ARG A 92 -6.84 12.63 -16.49
N GLY A 93 -6.64 13.26 -17.64
CA GLY A 93 -7.29 14.52 -18.00
C GLY A 93 -6.61 15.77 -17.42
N LEU A 94 -5.65 15.62 -16.49
CA LEU A 94 -4.74 16.70 -16.08
C LEU A 94 -3.48 16.71 -16.94
N LEU A 95 -2.78 15.57 -17.01
CA LEU A 95 -1.64 15.41 -17.91
C LEU A 95 -2.13 15.25 -19.35
N PRO A 96 -1.50 15.91 -20.34
CA PRO A 96 -1.77 15.61 -21.74
C PRO A 96 -1.54 14.12 -22.04
N GLU A 97 -2.36 13.59 -22.94
CA GLU A 97 -2.51 12.15 -23.15
C GLU A 97 -1.17 11.43 -23.39
N LYS A 98 -0.26 12.02 -24.18
CA LYS A 98 1.08 11.48 -24.46
C LYS A 98 1.92 11.25 -23.19
N TYR A 99 1.90 12.19 -22.24
CA TYR A 99 2.62 12.07 -20.97
C TYR A 99 1.93 11.08 -20.04
N TRP A 100 0.60 11.09 -20.03
CA TRP A 100 -0.19 10.19 -19.20
C TRP A 100 -0.03 8.72 -19.63
N LEU A 101 -0.04 8.44 -20.94
CA LEU A 101 0.21 7.09 -21.48
C LEU A 101 1.62 6.62 -21.14
N ASN A 102 2.63 7.47 -21.36
CA ASN A 102 4.01 7.17 -20.97
C ASN A 102 4.11 6.83 -19.47
N PHE A 103 3.50 7.68 -18.61
CA PHE A 103 3.45 7.45 -17.18
C PHE A 103 2.71 6.14 -16.80
N CYS A 104 1.65 5.77 -17.52
CA CYS A 104 0.94 4.51 -17.26
C CYS A 104 1.81 3.29 -17.55
N LYS A 105 2.70 3.32 -18.55
CA LYS A 105 3.68 2.25 -18.81
C LYS A 105 4.62 2.07 -17.62
N LEU A 106 5.15 3.18 -17.09
CA LEU A 106 5.95 3.16 -15.87
C LEU A 106 5.18 2.54 -14.71
N VAL A 107 3.94 3.00 -14.46
CA VAL A 107 3.15 2.48 -13.34
C VAL A 107 2.84 1.00 -13.51
N ALA A 108 2.47 0.55 -14.70
CA ALA A 108 2.22 -0.85 -14.99
C ALA A 108 3.46 -1.71 -14.70
N ALA A 109 4.64 -1.30 -15.19
CA ALA A 109 5.88 -2.01 -14.96
C ALA A 109 6.26 -2.10 -13.47
N ILE A 110 6.19 -0.98 -12.75
CA ILE A 110 6.54 -0.95 -11.32
C ILE A 110 5.58 -1.80 -10.49
N ARG A 111 4.29 -1.81 -10.83
CA ARG A 111 3.30 -2.66 -10.15
C ARG A 111 3.57 -4.14 -10.38
N LEU A 112 3.88 -4.55 -11.61
CA LEU A 112 4.29 -5.93 -11.92
C LEU A 112 5.51 -6.31 -11.09
N LEU A 113 6.61 -5.56 -11.18
CA LEU A 113 7.88 -5.84 -10.50
C LEU A 113 7.80 -5.78 -8.97
N SER A 114 6.80 -5.08 -8.42
CA SER A 114 6.55 -5.00 -6.98
C SER A 114 5.65 -6.13 -6.45
N SER A 115 5.18 -7.02 -7.32
CA SER A 115 4.33 -8.15 -6.91
C SER A 115 5.10 -9.14 -6.05
N ARG A 116 4.40 -9.79 -5.11
CA ARG A 116 4.99 -10.82 -4.23
C ARG A 116 5.46 -12.05 -5.03
N THR A 117 4.72 -12.37 -6.07
CA THR A 117 5.01 -13.43 -7.02
C THR A 117 4.92 -12.83 -8.40
N ILE A 118 5.88 -13.16 -9.26
CA ILE A 118 5.95 -12.66 -10.63
C ILE A 118 6.45 -13.78 -11.53
N THR A 119 5.80 -13.95 -12.67
CA THR A 119 6.18 -14.92 -13.70
C THR A 119 7.24 -14.32 -14.63
N LEU A 120 7.99 -15.17 -15.34
CA LEU A 120 8.96 -14.71 -16.32
C LEU A 120 8.32 -13.84 -17.41
N ALA A 121 7.12 -14.20 -17.87
CA ALA A 121 6.38 -13.43 -18.87
C ALA A 121 6.05 -12.01 -18.36
N GLU A 122 5.62 -11.89 -17.10
CA GLU A 122 5.37 -10.58 -16.48
C GLU A 122 6.66 -9.76 -16.29
N VAL A 123 7.79 -10.40 -15.99
CA VAL A 123 9.10 -9.71 -15.93
C VAL A 123 9.46 -9.15 -17.30
N LEU A 124 9.32 -9.94 -18.37
CA LEU A 124 9.61 -9.49 -19.74
C LEU A 124 8.68 -8.35 -20.16
N GLN A 125 7.39 -8.45 -19.84
CA GLN A 125 6.42 -7.40 -20.11
C GLN A 125 6.75 -6.10 -19.35
N ALA A 126 7.08 -6.20 -18.07
CA ALA A 126 7.47 -5.04 -17.27
C ALA A 126 8.77 -4.41 -17.81
N HIS A 127 9.74 -5.22 -18.22
CA HIS A 127 10.98 -4.72 -18.81
C HIS A 127 10.71 -3.97 -20.12
N ALA A 128 9.87 -4.51 -21.01
CA ALA A 128 9.47 -3.84 -22.25
C ALA A 128 8.83 -2.47 -21.96
N TYR A 129 7.90 -2.39 -21.00
CA TYR A 129 7.29 -1.13 -20.59
C TYR A 129 8.29 -0.12 -20.03
N LEU A 130 9.34 -0.55 -19.32
CA LEU A 130 10.37 0.36 -18.82
C LEU A 130 11.26 0.88 -19.94
N LEU A 131 11.62 0.04 -20.92
CA LEU A 131 12.38 0.48 -22.10
C LEU A 131 11.58 1.48 -22.93
N GLU A 132 10.30 1.20 -23.17
CA GLU A 132 9.40 2.15 -23.83
C GLU A 132 9.28 3.46 -23.05
N PHE A 133 9.10 3.39 -21.73
CA PHE A 133 9.01 4.57 -20.89
C PHE A 133 10.26 5.43 -20.98
N VAL A 134 11.46 4.84 -20.88
CA VAL A 134 12.73 5.58 -20.91
C VAL A 134 12.95 6.23 -22.28
N ARG A 135 12.65 5.51 -23.38
CA ARG A 135 12.74 6.07 -24.74
C ARG A 135 11.76 7.23 -24.92
N GLU A 136 10.49 7.04 -24.56
CA GLU A 136 9.46 8.06 -24.67
C GLU A 136 9.71 9.23 -23.72
N PHE A 137 10.33 9.01 -22.57
CA PHE A 137 10.75 10.07 -21.67
C PHE A 137 11.76 11.01 -22.33
N GLU A 138 12.73 10.46 -23.07
CA GLU A 138 13.68 11.25 -23.86
C GLU A 138 12.96 12.07 -24.94
N GLU A 139 12.05 11.46 -25.69
CA GLU A 139 11.32 12.12 -26.77
C GLU A 139 10.37 13.22 -26.25
N LEU A 140 9.67 12.94 -25.15
CA LEU A 140 8.61 13.80 -24.62
C LEU A 140 9.15 14.94 -23.74
N TYR A 141 10.01 14.62 -22.76
CA TYR A 141 10.49 15.60 -21.78
C TYR A 141 11.81 16.26 -22.19
N VAL A 142 12.78 15.46 -22.63
CA VAL A 142 14.11 15.96 -23.02
C VAL A 142 14.06 16.61 -24.40
N GLN A 143 13.21 16.08 -25.30
CA GLN A 143 13.05 16.55 -26.68
C GLN A 143 14.37 16.60 -27.46
N ARG A 144 15.34 15.76 -27.07
CA ARG A 144 16.72 15.74 -27.59
C ARG A 144 17.44 17.10 -27.52
N LYS A 145 17.01 18.00 -26.63
CA LYS A 145 17.63 19.30 -26.39
C LYS A 145 18.78 19.15 -25.40
N LEU A 146 19.97 19.67 -25.75
CA LEU A 146 21.13 19.68 -24.86
C LEU A 146 20.83 20.40 -23.54
N SER A 147 20.03 21.48 -23.61
CA SER A 147 19.59 22.25 -22.44
C SER A 147 18.68 21.48 -21.48
N ARG A 148 18.23 20.27 -21.82
CA ARG A 148 17.35 19.42 -21.00
C ARG A 148 17.99 18.09 -20.60
N ILE A 149 19.27 17.88 -20.91
CA ILE A 149 19.96 16.61 -20.63
C ILE A 149 19.94 16.24 -19.14
N HIS A 150 19.92 17.24 -18.25
CA HIS A 150 19.85 17.08 -16.80
C HIS A 150 18.51 16.51 -16.30
N PHE A 151 17.47 16.46 -17.15
CA PHE A 151 16.23 15.76 -16.83
C PHE A 151 16.44 14.23 -16.75
N VAL A 152 17.43 13.69 -17.47
CA VAL A 152 17.81 12.28 -17.42
C VAL A 152 18.68 11.99 -16.20
N ARG A 153 18.05 12.06 -15.02
CA ARG A 153 18.72 11.71 -13.77
C ARG A 153 19.06 10.20 -13.75
N PRO A 154 20.03 9.77 -12.92
CA PRO A 154 20.37 8.35 -12.76
C PRO A 154 19.16 7.46 -12.43
N CYS A 155 18.12 8.00 -11.79
CA CYS A 155 16.90 7.26 -11.51
C CYS A 155 16.13 6.83 -12.77
N VAL A 156 16.18 7.60 -13.86
CA VAL A 156 15.55 7.24 -15.14
C VAL A 156 16.33 6.11 -15.81
N HIS A 157 17.66 6.25 -15.89
CA HIS A 157 18.52 5.22 -16.48
C HIS A 157 18.39 3.87 -15.75
N ASN A 158 18.38 3.90 -14.42
CA ASN A 158 18.33 2.70 -13.59
C ASN A 158 17.03 1.88 -13.77
N LEU A 159 15.98 2.45 -14.37
CA LEU A 159 14.76 1.73 -14.69
C LEU A 159 15.01 0.57 -15.65
N MET A 160 15.90 0.74 -16.63
CA MET A 160 16.19 -0.29 -17.64
C MET A 160 16.77 -1.56 -17.01
N HIS A 161 17.42 -1.44 -15.85
CA HIS A 161 18.07 -2.56 -15.16
C HIS A 161 17.10 -3.36 -14.27
N LEU A 162 15.89 -2.85 -14.01
CA LEU A 162 14.99 -3.47 -13.03
C LEU A 162 14.48 -4.85 -13.45
N GLY A 163 14.18 -5.04 -14.74
CA GLY A 163 13.78 -6.33 -15.31
C GLY A 163 14.91 -7.37 -15.23
N PRO A 164 16.08 -7.10 -15.83
CA PRO A 164 17.26 -7.98 -15.76
C PRO A 164 17.66 -8.34 -14.32
N GLU A 165 17.66 -7.36 -13.41
CA GLU A 165 17.99 -7.62 -12.00
C GLU A 165 16.94 -8.50 -11.31
N THR A 166 15.67 -8.37 -11.69
CA THR A 166 14.62 -9.26 -11.17
C THR A 166 14.84 -10.72 -11.60
N PHE A 167 15.38 -10.95 -12.80
CA PHE A 167 15.79 -12.28 -13.23
C PHE A 167 17.02 -12.78 -12.46
N ARG A 168 18.00 -11.90 -12.21
CA ARG A 168 19.28 -12.25 -11.58
C ARG A 168 19.17 -12.57 -10.09
N ILE A 169 18.43 -11.77 -9.33
CA ILE A 169 18.39 -11.85 -7.85
C ILE A 169 16.97 -11.95 -7.28
N GLY A 170 15.95 -12.06 -8.14
CA GLY A 170 14.55 -12.15 -7.74
C GLY A 170 13.87 -10.79 -7.60
N PRO A 171 12.57 -10.76 -7.23
CA PRO A 171 11.79 -9.52 -7.12
C PRO A 171 12.42 -8.48 -6.17
N GLN A 172 12.30 -7.20 -6.55
CA GLN A 172 12.85 -6.08 -5.77
C GLN A 172 12.37 -6.01 -4.33
N THR A 173 11.18 -6.54 -4.05
CA THR A 173 10.63 -6.63 -2.70
C THR A 173 11.47 -7.49 -1.76
N LEU A 174 12.24 -8.46 -2.28
CA LEU A 174 13.08 -9.36 -1.48
C LEU A 174 14.36 -8.70 -0.96
N PHE A 175 14.95 -7.79 -1.74
CA PHE A 175 16.22 -7.13 -1.39
C PHE A 175 16.05 -5.63 -1.12
N ALA A 176 14.82 -5.13 -1.06
CA ALA A 176 14.56 -3.75 -0.71
C ALA A 176 15.06 -3.43 0.71
N GLN A 177 15.62 -2.22 0.89
CA GLN A 177 16.29 -1.82 2.11
C GLN A 177 15.35 -1.48 3.29
N TRP A 178 14.03 -1.65 3.14
CA TRP A 178 13.03 -1.29 4.16
C TRP A 178 13.31 -1.93 5.52
N THR A 179 13.59 -3.23 5.53
CA THR A 179 13.86 -3.98 6.76
C THR A 179 15.19 -3.54 7.38
N MET A 180 16.20 -3.30 6.55
CA MET A 180 17.50 -2.82 7.02
C MET A 180 17.40 -1.44 7.66
N GLU A 181 16.72 -0.48 7.02
CA GLU A 181 16.53 0.86 7.59
C GLU A 181 15.71 0.86 8.87
N ARG A 182 14.66 0.03 8.93
CA ARG A 182 13.91 -0.15 10.16
C ARG A 182 14.80 -0.69 11.27
N THR A 183 15.64 -1.68 10.98
CA THR A 183 16.60 -2.22 11.94
C THR A 183 17.60 -1.16 12.40
N ILE A 184 18.13 -0.33 11.49
CA ILE A 184 19.03 0.77 11.84
C ILE A 184 18.34 1.76 12.79
N GLY A 185 17.13 2.22 12.47
CA GLY A 185 16.38 3.14 13.33
C GLY A 185 16.10 2.54 14.71
N ASN A 186 15.65 1.29 14.72
CA ASN A 186 15.34 0.57 15.95
C ASN A 186 16.57 0.26 16.82
N LEU A 187 17.74 0.04 16.22
CA LEU A 187 19.01 -0.05 16.94
C LEU A 187 19.46 1.33 17.46
N GLY A 188 19.26 2.39 16.67
CA GLY A 188 19.54 3.76 17.07
C GLY A 188 18.78 4.19 18.32
N GLU A 189 17.50 3.80 18.43
CA GLU A 189 16.67 4.02 19.64
C GLU A 189 17.22 3.34 20.91
N GLU A 190 18.04 2.28 20.76
CA GLU A 190 18.61 1.55 21.89
C GLU A 190 19.94 2.10 22.40
N ILE A 191 20.56 3.02 21.64
CA ILE A 191 21.82 3.68 22.00
C ILE A 191 21.52 4.68 23.12
N LYS A 192 21.83 4.28 24.36
CA LYS A 192 21.56 5.11 25.56
C LYS A 192 22.79 5.83 26.09
N GLN A 193 23.97 5.50 25.58
CA GLN A 193 25.24 6.08 26.03
C GLN A 193 25.95 6.77 24.86
N HIS A 194 25.92 8.10 24.87
CA HIS A 194 26.52 8.92 23.80
C HIS A 194 28.04 8.99 23.85
N SER A 195 28.67 8.67 24.98
CA SER A 195 30.14 8.69 25.11
C SER A 195 30.84 7.52 24.41
N ASN A 196 30.21 6.33 24.40
CA ASN A 196 30.74 5.12 23.77
C ASN A 196 29.65 4.41 22.93
N PRO A 197 29.12 5.07 21.88
CA PRO A 197 27.92 4.60 21.18
C PRO A 197 28.13 3.26 20.48
N TYR A 198 29.31 3.04 19.88
CA TYR A 198 29.63 1.78 19.20
C TYR A 198 29.74 0.60 20.16
N GLN A 199 30.38 0.79 21.32
CA GLN A 199 30.47 -0.27 22.33
C GLN A 199 29.08 -0.60 22.90
N ASN A 200 28.25 0.41 23.15
CA ASN A 200 26.88 0.22 23.58
C ASN A 200 26.06 -0.56 22.54
N LEU A 201 26.15 -0.15 21.27
CA LEU A 201 25.48 -0.82 20.15
C LEU A 201 25.92 -2.28 20.00
N SER A 202 27.21 -2.57 20.11
CA SER A 202 27.73 -3.96 20.07
C SER A 202 27.13 -4.80 21.19
N GLN A 203 27.07 -4.29 22.42
CA GLN A 203 26.45 -4.99 23.55
C GLN A 203 24.94 -5.20 23.35
N ARG A 204 24.23 -4.23 22.75
CA ARG A 204 22.82 -4.39 22.35
C ARG A 204 22.65 -5.50 21.31
N GLY A 205 23.52 -5.53 20.30
CA GLY A 205 23.55 -6.57 19.28
C GLY A 205 23.74 -7.96 19.87
N VAL A 206 24.74 -8.14 20.74
CA VAL A 206 25.00 -9.41 21.45
C VAL A 206 23.76 -9.84 22.25
N ARG A 207 23.17 -8.93 23.03
CA ARG A 207 21.99 -9.24 23.84
C ARG A 207 20.79 -9.68 22.98
N ARG A 208 20.55 -9.01 21.84
CA ARG A 208 19.49 -9.42 20.90
C ARG A 208 19.77 -10.80 20.30
N ALA A 209 21.00 -11.06 19.90
CA ALA A 209 21.38 -12.37 19.37
C ALA A 209 21.16 -13.48 20.40
N GLN A 210 21.53 -13.25 21.66
CA GLN A 210 21.31 -14.19 22.77
C GLN A 210 19.82 -14.44 23.02
N VAL A 211 18.99 -13.40 23.06
CA VAL A 211 17.53 -13.53 23.25
C VAL A 211 16.89 -14.25 22.07
N ASN A 212 17.26 -13.90 20.83
CA ASN A 212 16.75 -14.57 19.64
C ASN A 212 17.17 -16.05 19.58
N ALA A 213 18.41 -16.37 19.97
CA ALA A 213 18.89 -17.75 20.07
C ALA A 213 18.11 -18.52 21.15
N MET A 214 17.86 -17.91 22.31
CA MET A 214 17.02 -18.50 23.36
C MET A 214 15.60 -18.80 22.83
N PHE A 215 14.96 -17.84 22.15
CA PHE A 215 13.64 -18.05 21.57
C PHE A 215 13.62 -19.08 20.43
N ALA A 216 14.71 -19.23 19.68
CA ALA A 216 14.83 -20.27 18.66
C ALA A 216 14.99 -21.67 19.27
N MET A 217 15.74 -21.79 20.38
CA MET A 217 15.93 -23.05 21.10
C MET A 217 14.70 -23.44 21.93
N MET A 218 14.01 -22.46 22.52
CA MET A 218 12.83 -22.64 23.35
C MET A 218 11.71 -21.69 22.90
N PRO A 219 10.95 -22.05 21.85
CA PRO A 219 9.90 -21.21 21.29
C PRO A 219 8.79 -20.82 22.29
N ASP A 220 8.56 -21.61 23.33
CA ASP A 220 7.52 -21.37 24.33
C ASP A 220 7.81 -20.14 25.20
N LEU A 221 9.09 -19.77 25.36
CA LEU A 221 9.50 -18.57 26.09
C LEU A 221 9.29 -17.29 25.28
N ASN A 222 9.04 -17.40 23.97
CA ASN A 222 8.84 -16.24 23.13
C ASN A 222 7.47 -15.61 23.42
N PRO A 223 7.38 -14.36 23.91
CA PRO A 223 6.10 -13.72 24.23
C PRO A 223 5.20 -13.54 23.01
N SER A 224 5.76 -13.63 21.80
CA SER A 224 5.02 -13.50 20.54
C SER A 224 4.38 -14.82 20.08
N THR A 225 4.95 -15.99 20.41
CA THR A 225 4.33 -17.30 20.16
C THR A 225 3.18 -17.53 21.13
N THR A 226 3.28 -17.06 22.38
CA THR A 226 2.17 -17.08 23.36
C THR A 226 0.98 -16.20 22.95
N LYS A 227 1.17 -15.27 22.01
CA LYS A 227 0.10 -14.42 21.44
C LYS A 227 -0.35 -14.85 20.04
N GLY A 228 0.33 -15.80 19.40
CA GLY A 228 0.13 -16.12 17.98
C GLY A 228 0.04 -17.62 17.64
N GLY A 229 0.40 -18.51 18.56
CA GLY A 229 0.33 -19.96 18.39
C GLY A 229 -0.54 -20.55 19.49
N THR A 230 -1.65 -21.16 19.11
CA THR A 230 -2.70 -21.74 19.97
C THR A 230 -3.52 -20.74 20.79
N GLY A 231 -4.72 -20.42 20.28
CA GLY A 231 -5.92 -20.28 21.12
C GLY A 231 -5.99 -19.15 22.14
N GLY A 232 -5.05 -18.20 22.18
CA GLY A 232 -5.21 -16.93 22.89
C GLY A 232 -6.25 -16.06 22.20
N SER A 233 -7.53 -16.46 22.25
CA SER A 233 -8.67 -15.70 21.72
C SER A 233 -8.51 -14.26 22.18
N ARG A 234 -8.34 -13.32 21.23
CA ARG A 234 -8.43 -11.88 21.53
C ARG A 234 -9.74 -11.72 22.30
N GLN A 235 -9.68 -11.32 23.57
CA GLN A 235 -10.81 -11.45 24.49
C GLN A 235 -12.10 -10.89 23.87
N GLY A 236 -13.10 -11.77 23.71
CA GLY A 236 -14.38 -11.44 23.05
C GLY A 236 -14.37 -11.44 21.51
N SER A 237 -13.48 -12.20 20.89
CA SER A 237 -13.53 -12.59 19.47
C SER A 237 -14.28 -13.92 19.29
N LEU A 238 -14.85 -14.14 18.10
CA LEU A 238 -15.56 -15.39 17.77
C LEU A 238 -15.06 -15.94 16.43
N HIS A 239 -14.51 -17.15 16.44
CA HIS A 239 -14.15 -17.87 15.22
C HIS A 239 -15.43 -18.44 14.59
N VAL A 240 -15.65 -18.15 13.30
CA VAL A 240 -16.85 -18.60 12.57
C VAL A 240 -16.56 -19.66 11.50
N GLY A 241 -15.34 -20.22 11.51
CA GLY A 241 -14.88 -21.18 10.51
C GLY A 241 -14.23 -20.52 9.29
N GLY A 242 -13.60 -21.32 8.43
CA GLY A 242 -12.98 -20.86 7.18
C GLY A 242 -11.88 -19.81 7.31
N GLY A 243 -11.25 -19.68 8.49
CA GLY A 243 -10.25 -18.64 8.78
C GLY A 243 -10.82 -17.25 9.11
N TYR A 244 -12.14 -17.12 9.25
CA TYR A 244 -12.80 -15.86 9.61
C TYR A 244 -12.94 -15.70 11.12
N ILE A 245 -12.67 -14.49 11.61
CA ILE A 245 -12.77 -14.16 13.04
C ILE A 245 -13.60 -12.87 13.23
N LEU A 246 -14.72 -12.97 13.92
CA LEU A 246 -15.50 -11.79 14.32
C LEU A 246 -14.84 -11.10 15.51
N LEU A 247 -14.68 -9.78 15.40
CA LEU A 247 -13.98 -8.95 16.37
C LEU A 247 -14.90 -7.87 16.93
N ARG A 248 -14.71 -7.53 18.21
CA ARG A 248 -15.42 -6.43 18.87
C ARG A 248 -15.30 -5.11 18.10
N PRO A 249 -16.24 -4.16 18.24
CA PRO A 249 -17.38 -4.16 19.15
C PRO A 249 -18.49 -5.11 18.68
N ARG A 250 -19.28 -5.63 19.61
CA ARG A 250 -20.42 -6.53 19.37
C ARG A 250 -21.64 -5.92 20.05
N ASP A 251 -22.83 -6.09 19.49
CA ASP A 251 -24.07 -5.78 20.21
C ASP A 251 -24.13 -6.59 21.53
N SER A 252 -24.51 -5.94 22.62
CA SER A 252 -24.65 -6.58 23.94
C SER A 252 -25.83 -7.55 24.00
N ILE A 253 -26.88 -7.29 23.19
CA ILE A 253 -28.13 -8.04 23.15
C ILE A 253 -28.58 -8.17 21.69
N ALA A 254 -29.25 -9.27 21.34
CA ALA A 254 -29.86 -9.43 20.03
C ALA A 254 -30.93 -8.36 19.78
N ARG A 255 -30.78 -7.60 18.69
CA ARG A 255 -31.67 -6.50 18.31
C ARG A 255 -32.61 -6.93 17.18
N PRO A 256 -33.84 -6.40 17.12
CA PRO A 256 -34.74 -6.66 16.00
C PRO A 256 -34.15 -6.17 14.68
N ILE A 257 -34.42 -6.91 13.62
CA ILE A 257 -33.96 -6.58 12.26
C ILE A 257 -34.98 -5.62 11.63
N PRO A 258 -34.56 -4.44 11.11
CA PRO A 258 -35.41 -3.60 10.27
C PRO A 258 -35.97 -4.36 9.07
N GLY A 259 -37.15 -3.98 8.56
CA GLY A 259 -37.82 -4.68 7.45
C GLY A 259 -36.93 -4.87 6.22
N GLU A 260 -36.30 -3.79 5.75
CA GLU A 260 -35.42 -3.81 4.58
C GLU A 260 -34.20 -4.74 4.76
N GLU A 261 -33.56 -4.70 5.94
CA GLU A 261 -32.44 -5.60 6.26
C GLU A 261 -32.88 -7.06 6.34
N ARG A 262 -34.11 -7.31 6.80
CA ARG A 262 -34.69 -8.65 6.90
C ARG A 262 -34.98 -9.23 5.51
N ASP A 263 -35.53 -8.42 4.60
CA ASP A 263 -35.82 -8.84 3.23
C ASP A 263 -34.52 -9.13 2.48
N ALA A 264 -33.50 -8.28 2.63
CA ALA A 264 -32.18 -8.51 2.05
C ALA A 264 -31.52 -9.79 2.60
N LEU A 265 -31.62 -10.03 3.92
CA LEU A 265 -31.13 -11.26 4.54
C LEU A 265 -31.89 -12.49 4.05
N GLN A 266 -33.21 -12.38 3.85
CA GLN A 266 -34.02 -13.48 3.31
C GLN A 266 -33.58 -13.84 1.89
N VAL A 267 -33.40 -12.85 1.02
CA VAL A 267 -32.92 -13.06 -0.35
C VAL A 267 -31.56 -13.74 -0.35
N PHE A 268 -30.62 -13.27 0.49
CA PHE A 268 -29.31 -13.88 0.63
C PHE A 268 -29.39 -15.34 1.10
N LEU A 269 -30.12 -15.62 2.17
CA LEU A 269 -30.26 -16.97 2.73
C LEU A 269 -30.90 -17.95 1.74
N VAL A 270 -31.95 -17.53 1.03
CA VAL A 270 -32.59 -18.37 0.00
C VAL A 270 -31.62 -18.67 -1.14
N ARG A 271 -30.82 -17.69 -1.56
CA ARG A 271 -29.79 -17.88 -2.59
C ARG A 271 -28.72 -18.89 -2.17
N GLU A 272 -28.33 -18.88 -0.90
CA GLU A 272 -27.38 -19.86 -0.33
C GLU A 272 -28.03 -21.20 0.05
N GLY A 273 -29.30 -21.44 -0.35
CA GLY A 273 -29.99 -22.71 -0.15
C GLY A 273 -30.67 -22.89 1.22
N PHE A 274 -30.80 -21.81 2.01
CA PHE A 274 -31.50 -21.84 3.29
C PHE A 274 -32.99 -21.46 3.11
N HIS A 275 -33.88 -22.43 3.32
CA HIS A 275 -35.34 -22.26 3.19
C HIS A 275 -36.08 -22.14 4.54
N GLY A 276 -35.35 -21.92 5.63
CA GLY A 276 -35.92 -21.79 6.97
C GLY A 276 -36.50 -20.41 7.29
N VAL A 277 -37.06 -20.28 8.50
CA VAL A 277 -37.57 -18.99 9.00
C VAL A 277 -36.41 -18.04 9.29
N VAL A 278 -36.42 -16.87 8.65
CA VAL A 278 -35.43 -15.81 8.90
C VAL A 278 -35.52 -15.35 10.37
N PRO A 279 -34.40 -15.31 11.11
CA PRO A 279 -34.38 -14.86 12.49
C PRO A 279 -35.01 -13.48 12.67
N LYS A 280 -35.78 -13.27 13.75
CA LYS A 280 -36.40 -11.96 14.06
C LYS A 280 -35.43 -10.95 14.69
N LYS A 281 -34.31 -11.44 15.24
CA LYS A 281 -33.30 -10.64 15.94
C LYS A 281 -31.90 -11.12 15.55
N LEU A 282 -30.95 -10.19 15.49
CA LEU A 282 -29.54 -10.48 15.19
C LEU A 282 -28.59 -9.77 16.15
N VAL A 283 -27.36 -10.26 16.22
CA VAL A 283 -26.27 -9.65 16.97
C VAL A 283 -25.23 -9.15 15.98
N ARG A 284 -25.04 -7.82 15.90
CA ARG A 284 -24.06 -7.24 14.99
C ARG A 284 -22.66 -7.29 15.56
N TRP A 285 -21.72 -7.53 14.68
CA TRP A 285 -20.29 -7.42 14.96
C TRP A 285 -19.71 -6.26 14.15
N GLY A 286 -18.84 -5.51 14.80
CA GLY A 286 -18.29 -4.28 14.29
C GLY A 286 -17.12 -4.49 13.33
N ARG A 287 -16.43 -5.63 13.46
CA ARG A 287 -15.19 -5.97 12.74
C ARG A 287 -15.15 -7.45 12.39
N LEU A 288 -14.50 -7.75 11.27
CA LEU A 288 -14.24 -9.10 10.79
C LEU A 288 -12.77 -9.19 10.36
N GLU A 289 -12.04 -10.17 10.87
CA GLU A 289 -10.74 -10.58 10.35
C GLU A 289 -10.96 -11.62 9.25
N LEU A 290 -10.38 -11.35 8.09
CA LEU A 290 -10.38 -12.24 6.94
C LEU A 290 -9.29 -13.32 7.10
N PRO A 291 -9.35 -14.41 6.32
CA PRO A 291 -8.28 -15.44 6.31
C PRO A 291 -6.90 -14.89 5.94
N SER A 292 -6.85 -13.74 5.26
CA SER A 292 -5.63 -12.98 4.96
C SER A 292 -5.09 -12.16 6.14
N SER A 293 -5.68 -12.30 7.33
CA SER A 293 -5.41 -11.50 8.54
C SER A 293 -5.77 -10.01 8.41
N LEU A 294 -6.43 -9.60 7.32
CA LEU A 294 -6.93 -8.25 7.14
C LEU A 294 -8.20 -8.04 7.97
N VAL A 295 -8.24 -6.96 8.74
CA VAL A 295 -9.42 -6.59 9.52
C VAL A 295 -10.26 -5.56 8.76
N VAL A 296 -11.46 -5.97 8.38
CA VAL A 296 -12.50 -5.12 7.79
C VAL A 296 -13.50 -4.68 8.85
N ARG A 297 -14.21 -3.59 8.59
CA ARG A 297 -15.18 -3.02 9.54
C ARG A 297 -16.57 -2.97 8.91
N SER A 298 -17.58 -3.11 9.77
CA SER A 298 -18.99 -2.97 9.39
C SER A 298 -19.40 -1.50 9.27
N ALA A 299 -20.34 -1.22 8.37
CA ALA A 299 -20.96 0.10 8.23
C ALA A 299 -21.55 0.61 9.57
N TRP A 300 -22.12 -0.28 10.39
CA TRP A 300 -22.69 0.04 11.71
C TRP A 300 -21.73 0.84 12.61
N LYS A 301 -20.44 0.50 12.62
CA LYS A 301 -19.45 1.18 13.48
C LYS A 301 -18.61 2.20 12.76
N GLU A 302 -18.54 2.14 11.44
CA GLU A 302 -17.90 3.17 10.63
C GLU A 302 -18.75 4.45 10.59
N HIS A 303 -20.07 4.33 10.38
CA HIS A 303 -20.98 5.49 10.29
C HIS A 303 -21.07 6.29 11.60
N ASN A 304 -20.98 5.60 12.75
CA ASN A 304 -21.05 6.22 14.08
C ASN A 304 -19.76 6.94 14.52
N ARG A 305 -18.73 7.05 13.67
CA ARG A 305 -17.54 7.85 13.99
C ARG A 305 -17.81 9.33 13.68
N SER A 306 -17.39 10.22 14.58
CA SER A 306 -17.39 11.68 14.33
C SER A 306 -16.63 11.99 13.03
N LEU A 307 -17.13 12.96 12.26
CA LEU A 307 -16.50 13.49 11.03
C LEU A 307 -15.08 14.02 11.28
N ASP A 308 -14.78 14.40 12.52
CA ASP A 308 -13.52 15.03 12.93
C ASP A 308 -12.36 14.03 13.13
N LYS A 309 -12.67 12.73 13.30
CA LYS A 309 -11.66 11.68 13.34
C LYS A 309 -11.53 11.07 11.96
N SER A 310 -10.34 11.17 11.35
CA SER A 310 -10.00 10.54 10.07
C SER A 310 -10.73 9.21 9.87
N LYS A 311 -11.81 9.28 9.07
CA LYS A 311 -12.58 8.11 8.69
C LYS A 311 -11.76 7.34 7.66
N ARG A 312 -11.70 6.04 7.82
CA ARG A 312 -11.24 5.11 6.80
C ARG A 312 -12.33 4.07 6.66
N THR A 313 -12.82 3.94 5.45
CA THR A 313 -13.87 3.04 5.01
C THR A 313 -13.19 1.74 4.58
N SER A 314 -13.26 0.75 5.45
CA SER A 314 -12.55 -0.53 5.34
C SER A 314 -13.51 -1.68 5.05
N ARG A 315 -14.56 -1.40 4.26
CA ARG A 315 -15.59 -2.36 3.82
C ARG A 315 -15.47 -2.74 2.34
N MET A 316 -14.54 -2.14 1.61
CA MET A 316 -14.30 -2.43 0.19
C MET A 316 -13.50 -3.72 0.09
N ILE A 317 -14.20 -4.85 -0.04
CA ILE A 317 -13.61 -6.17 -0.27
C ILE A 317 -13.95 -6.65 -1.67
N THR A 318 -12.94 -7.09 -2.41
CA THR A 318 -13.14 -7.88 -3.62
C THR A 318 -13.07 -9.34 -3.20
N VAL A 319 -14.19 -10.06 -3.31
CA VAL A 319 -14.20 -11.51 -3.15
C VAL A 319 -13.80 -12.09 -4.50
N SER A 320 -12.54 -12.46 -4.66
CA SER A 320 -12.14 -13.34 -5.76
C SER A 320 -12.65 -14.73 -5.44
N GLU A 321 -13.65 -15.22 -6.17
CA GLU A 321 -14.05 -16.63 -6.09
C GLU A 321 -12.81 -17.48 -6.38
N CYS A 322 -12.38 -18.25 -5.37
CA CYS A 322 -11.35 -19.24 -5.57
C CYS A 322 -12.00 -20.37 -6.38
N PRO A 323 -11.48 -20.76 -7.57
CA PRO A 323 -12.01 -21.87 -8.31
C PRO A 323 -11.53 -23.17 -7.65
N ALA A 324 -12.17 -23.55 -6.56
CA ALA A 324 -12.03 -24.88 -5.98
C ALA A 324 -13.41 -25.33 -5.49
N PRO A 325 -14.02 -26.37 -6.09
CA PRO A 325 -15.23 -26.95 -5.54
C PRO A 325 -14.86 -27.63 -4.23
N CYS A 326 -15.25 -27.04 -3.10
CA CYS A 326 -15.25 -27.72 -1.81
C CYS A 326 -16.30 -28.84 -1.87
N THR A 327 -15.91 -30.02 -2.32
CA THR A 327 -16.65 -31.26 -2.09
C THR A 327 -16.66 -31.53 -0.58
N LEU A 328 -17.82 -31.32 0.04
CA LEU A 328 -18.14 -31.84 1.36
C LEU A 328 -18.12 -33.37 1.27
N HIS A 329 -17.05 -33.99 1.77
CA HIS A 329 -17.09 -35.41 2.12
C HIS A 329 -17.95 -35.56 3.37
N THR A 330 -19.21 -35.99 3.17
CA THR A 330 -19.97 -36.71 4.19
C THR A 330 -19.43 -38.14 4.24
N SER A 331 -18.88 -38.51 5.39
CA SER A 331 -18.70 -39.91 5.77
C SER A 331 -19.43 -40.13 7.09
N TYR A 332 -20.25 -41.18 7.10
CA TYR A 332 -21.05 -41.70 8.21
C TYR A 332 -20.23 -41.97 9.47
#